data_AF-A0A918YEQ2-F1
#
_entry.id   AF-A0A918YEQ2-F1
#
_cell.length_a   1.000
_cell.length_b   1.000
_cell.length_c   1.000
_cell.angle_alpha   90.00
_cell.angle_beta   90.00
_cell.angle_gamma   90.00
#
_symmetry.space_group_name_H-M   'P 1'
#
loop_
_entity.id
_entity.type
_entity.pdbx_description
1 polymer ?
#
loop_
_entity_poly.entity_id
_entity_poly.type
_entity_poly.pdbx_seq_one_letter_code
_entity_poly.pdbx_strand_id
1 'polypeptide(L)' 'MEIRLFVDSPLMTIRVSWDSGKTWGPERAVFAVDDLPPLITAEWPPCACQRCDGRGKSSRR' A
#
# COMPACT_ATOMS: atom_id res chain seq x y z
N MET A 1 9.39 25.25 -17.66
CA MET A 1 7.92 25.10 -17.71
C MET A 1 7.49 23.67 -17.35
N GLU A 2 8.25 22.94 -16.52
CA GLU A 2 7.95 21.53 -16.19
C GLU A 2 7.35 21.37 -14.80
N ILE A 3 7.73 22.22 -13.84
CA ILE A 3 7.30 22.14 -12.44
C ILE A 3 5.77 22.22 -12.30
N ARG A 4 5.10 23.03 -13.13
CA ARG A 4 3.64 23.19 -13.08
C ARG A 4 2.87 21.93 -13.50
N LEU A 5 3.41 21.13 -14.42
CA LEU A 5 2.76 19.90 -14.88
C LEU A 5 2.66 18.85 -13.76
N PHE A 6 3.63 18.84 -12.85
CA PHE A 6 3.69 17.91 -11.71
C PHE A 6 2.90 18.35 -10.47
N VAL A 7 2.47 19.62 -10.41
CA VAL A 7 1.58 20.10 -9.34
C VAL A 7 0.14 19.68 -9.62
N ASP A 8 -0.28 19.79 -10.87
CA ASP A 8 -1.67 19.55 -11.27
C ASP A 8 -1.94 18.08 -11.66
N SER A 9 -0.89 17.27 -11.82
CA SER A 9 -1.00 15.84 -12.15
C SER A 9 -0.49 14.97 -11.00
N PRO A 10 -1.17 13.86 -10.66
CA PRO A 10 -0.68 12.94 -9.66
C PRO A 10 0.61 12.27 -10.14
N LEU A 11 1.61 12.21 -9.26
CA LEU A 11 2.86 11.47 -9.51
C LEU A 11 2.65 9.96 -9.40
N MET A 12 1.72 9.54 -8.53
CA MET A 12 1.39 8.14 -8.30
C MET A 12 -0.09 8.01 -7.96
N THR A 13 -0.71 6.93 -8.44
CA THR A 13 -2.03 6.50 -7.97
C THR A 13 -1.93 5.08 -7.43
N ILE A 14 -2.63 4.83 -6.31
CA ILE A 14 -2.63 3.54 -5.63
C ILE A 14 -4.07 3.11 -5.37
N ARG A 15 -4.34 1.83 -5.60
CA ARG A 15 -5.53 1.14 -5.11
C ARG A 15 -5.10 -0.11 -4.38
N VAL A 16 -5.72 -0.40 -3.25
CA VAL A 16 -5.40 -1.57 -2.43
C VAL A 16 -6.52 -2.58 -2.52
N SER A 17 -6.16 -3.84 -2.78
CA SER A 17 -7.07 -4.97 -2.66
C SER A 17 -6.72 -5.77 -1.41
N TRP A 18 -7.75 -6.13 -0.65
CA TRP A 18 -7.62 -6.94 0.57
C TRP A 18 -8.06 -8.39 0.36
N ASP A 19 -8.59 -8.72 -0.82
CA ASP A 19 -9.22 -10.00 -1.14
C ASP A 19 -8.59 -10.66 -2.37
N SER A 20 -7.27 -10.47 -2.53
CA SER A 20 -6.48 -11.04 -3.63
C SER A 20 -6.87 -10.54 -5.01
N GLY A 21 -7.18 -9.25 -5.13
CA GLY A 21 -7.46 -8.55 -6.38
C GLY A 21 -8.91 -8.66 -6.86
N LYS A 22 -9.82 -9.24 -6.07
CA LYS A 22 -11.23 -9.40 -6.46
C LYS A 22 -11.98 -8.08 -6.35
N THR A 23 -11.74 -7.33 -5.28
CA THR A 23 -12.24 -5.98 -5.10
C THR A 23 -11.09 -5.02 -4.81
N TRP A 24 -11.29 -3.79 -5.22
CA TRP A 24 -10.30 -2.73 -5.10
C TRP A 24 -10.93 -1.58 -4.32
N GLY A 25 -10.21 -1.12 -3.30
CA GLY A 25 -10.58 0.08 -2.57
C GLY A 25 -10.56 1.34 -3.44
N PRO A 26 -10.87 2.50 -2.81
CA PRO A 26 -10.82 3.79 -3.48
C PRO A 26 -9.41 4.11 -3.96
N GLU A 27 -9.33 4.87 -5.05
CA GLU A 27 -8.06 5.40 -5.56
C GLU A 27 -7.49 6.46 -4.62
N ARG A 28 -6.17 6.36 -4.38
CA ARG A 28 -5.38 7.35 -3.66
C ARG A 28 -4.37 7.94 -4.62
N ALA A 29 -4.52 9.21 -4.93
CA ALA A 29 -3.56 9.99 -5.71
C ALA A 29 -2.54 10.64 -4.77
N VAL A 30 -1.27 10.63 -5.20
CA VAL A 30 -0.15 11.28 -4.52
C VAL A 30 0.40 12.36 -5.45
N PHE A 31 0.50 13.59 -4.95
CA PHE A 31 0.97 14.77 -5.68
C PHE A 31 2.32 15.23 -5.17
N ALA A 32 3.03 16.02 -5.98
CA ALA A 32 4.35 16.56 -5.63
C ALA A 32 4.34 17.47 -4.38
N VAL A 33 3.18 18.01 -4.03
CA VAL A 33 2.98 18.96 -2.93
C VAL A 33 2.45 18.32 -1.66
N ASP A 34 2.22 17.01 -1.65
CA ASP A 34 1.71 16.31 -0.48
C ASP A 34 2.78 16.29 0.63
N ASP A 35 2.41 16.73 1.83
CA ASP A 35 3.26 16.67 3.02
C ASP A 35 3.20 15.25 3.60
N LEU A 36 3.91 14.33 2.94
CA LEU A 36 4.00 12.94 3.36
C LEU A 36 4.99 12.83 4.52
N PRO A 37 4.57 12.31 5.69
CA PRO A 37 5.49 12.05 6.77
C PRO A 37 6.58 11.08 6.27
N PRO A 38 7.85 11.26 6.69
CA PRO A 38 8.90 10.32 6.34
C PRO A 38 8.47 8.92 6.78
N LEU A 39 8.89 7.88 6.04
CA LEU A 39 8.68 6.50 6.48
C LEU A 39 9.45 6.30 7.81
N ILE A 40 8.76 6.50 8.94
CA ILE A 40 9.37 6.45 10.27
C ILE A 40 9.74 5.01 10.61
N THR A 41 9.09 4.04 9.98
CA THR A 41 9.43 2.61 10.06
C THR A 41 9.27 1.98 8.68
N ALA A 42 10.14 1.01 8.36
CA ALA A 42 9.91 0.07 7.27
C ALA A 42 9.08 -1.15 7.75
N GLU A 43 8.63 -1.15 9.01
CA GLU A 43 7.85 -2.22 9.61
C GLU A 43 6.40 -2.11 9.16
N TRP A 44 6.13 -2.68 7.98
CA TRP A 44 4.77 -2.98 7.58
C TRP A 44 4.23 -4.13 8.43
N PRO A 45 2.96 -4.08 8.90
CA PRO A 45 2.52 -5.01 9.92
C PRO A 45 2.70 -6.44 9.41
N PRO A 46 3.24 -7.35 10.23
CA PRO A 46 3.40 -8.73 9.83
C PRO A 46 2.04 -9.27 9.37
N CYS A 47 2.02 -10.04 8.27
CA CYS A 47 0.78 -10.64 7.79
C CYS A 47 0.10 -11.39 8.93
N ALA A 48 -1.09 -10.94 9.35
CA ALA A 48 -1.90 -11.59 10.37
C ALA A 48 -2.65 -12.82 9.83
N CYS A 49 -2.34 -13.26 8.61
CA CYS A 49 -2.90 -14.45 8.01
C CYS A 49 -2.41 -15.70 8.75
N GLN A 50 -3.26 -16.74 8.83
CA GLN A 50 -2.95 -18.03 9.48
C GLN A 50 -1.62 -18.67 9.03
N ARG A 51 -1.20 -18.39 7.79
CA ARG A 51 0.08 -18.87 7.24
C ARG A 51 1.29 -18.17 7.87
N CYS A 52 1.18 -16.88 8.13
CA CYS A 52 2.30 -16.05 8.58
C CYS A 52 2.30 -15.82 10.10
N ASP A 53 1.15 -15.94 10.78
CA ASP A 53 1.03 -15.84 12.24
C ASP A 53 1.38 -17.15 12.98
N GLY A 54 1.74 -18.21 12.24
CA GLY A 54 2.17 -19.49 12.78
C GLY A 54 1.04 -20.36 13.35
N ARG A 55 -0.23 -19.95 13.27
CA ARG A 55 -1.39 -20.75 13.71
C ARG A 55 -1.78 -21.83 12.69
N GLY A 56 -1.38 -21.65 11.44
CA GLY A 56 -1.57 -22.60 10.34
C GLY A 56 -0.53 -23.71 10.24
N LYS A 57 0.05 -24.19 11.37
CA LYS A 57 0.85 -25.42 11.38
C LYS A 57 -0.06 -26.61 11.12
N SER A 58 -0.48 -26.78 9.87
CA SER A 58 -0.88 -28.11 9.39
C SER A 58 0.34 -29.01 9.57
N SER A 59 0.22 -30.03 10.40
CA SER A 59 1.16 -31.14 10.45
C SER A 59 1.21 -31.76 9.05
N ARG A 60 2.18 -31.35 8.24
CA ARG A 60 2.57 -32.16 7.09
C ARG A 60 3.37 -33.35 7.61
N ARG A 61 2.64 -34.44 7.84
CA ARG A 61 3.10 -35.82 8.09
C ARG A 61 3.96 -36.04 9.33
#